data_AF-A0A501W6M9-F1
#
_entry.id   AF-A0A501W6M9-F1
#
_cell.length_a   1.000
_cell.length_b   1.000
_cell.length_c   1.000
_cell.angle_alpha   90.00
_cell.angle_beta   90.00
_cell.angle_gamma   90.00
#
_symmetry.space_group_name_H-M   'P 1'
#
loop_
_entity.id
_entity.type
_entity.pdbx_description
1 polymer ?
#
loop_
_entity_poly.entity_id
_entity_poly.type
_entity_poly.pdbx_seq_one_letter_code
_entity_poly.pdbx_strand_id
1 'polypeptide(L)' 'MQLSLFPDLVPPAKLVKRHTYTMAEVRTVKADYTEGWLKGPQMARKLGVPYPAFKAFVKRNPQLKKGYHTKPDSK' A
#
# COMPACT_ATOMS: atom_id res chain seq x y z
N MET A 1 3.72 24.00 -46.92
CA MET A 1 3.13 22.94 -46.06
C MET A 1 4.28 22.12 -45.50
N GLN A 2 4.36 21.95 -44.18
CA GLN A 2 4.68 20.71 -43.45
C GLN A 2 5.23 21.06 -42.05
N LEU A 3 4.32 21.09 -41.07
CA LEU A 3 4.62 21.18 -39.64
C LEU A 3 4.96 19.77 -39.14
N SER A 4 6.25 19.47 -38.99
CA SER A 4 6.72 18.18 -38.46
C SER A 4 6.72 18.21 -36.94
N LEU A 5 5.53 17.96 -36.41
CA LEU A 5 5.19 17.20 -35.20
C LEU A 5 6.38 16.65 -34.38
N PHE A 6 6.76 17.36 -33.31
CA PHE A 6 7.23 16.71 -32.08
C PHE A 6 6.13 16.96 -31.05
N PRO A 7 5.58 15.91 -30.42
CA PRO A 7 6.00 15.69 -29.03
C PRO A 7 5.95 14.22 -28.58
N ASP A 8 6.46 13.98 -27.38
CA ASP A 8 6.09 12.85 -26.52
C ASP A 8 6.70 11.47 -26.83
N LEU A 9 8.01 11.37 -26.60
CA LEU A 9 8.59 10.15 -26.01
C LEU A 9 8.62 10.27 -24.48
N VAL A 10 7.49 10.58 -23.86
CA VAL A 10 7.29 10.29 -22.44
C VAL A 10 6.90 8.82 -22.36
N PRO A 11 7.78 7.91 -21.88
CA PRO A 11 7.41 6.52 -21.76
C PRO A 11 6.16 6.42 -20.87
N PRO A 12 5.14 5.62 -21.24
CA PRO A 12 3.91 5.54 -20.49
C PRO A 12 4.28 5.14 -19.06
N ALA A 13 4.03 6.06 -18.12
CA ALA A 13 4.20 5.81 -16.69
C ALA A 13 3.51 4.49 -16.38
N LYS A 14 4.31 3.46 -16.05
CA LYS A 14 3.84 2.10 -15.79
C LYS A 14 2.61 2.20 -14.89
N LEU A 15 1.44 1.93 -15.46
CA LEU A 15 0.18 1.87 -14.74
C LEU A 15 0.37 0.88 -13.60
N VAL A 16 0.59 1.41 -12.40
CA VAL A 16 0.65 0.61 -11.18
C VAL A 16 -0.74 0.02 -11.04
N LYS A 17 -0.92 -1.22 -11.52
CA LYS A 17 -2.16 -1.98 -11.38
C LYS A 17 -2.57 -1.86 -9.92
N ARG A 18 -3.70 -1.20 -9.68
CA ARG A 18 -4.22 -0.99 -8.33
C ARG A 18 -4.53 -2.38 -7.79
N HIS A 19 -3.73 -2.84 -6.83
CA HIS A 19 -4.01 -4.07 -6.13
C HIS A 19 -5.25 -3.82 -5.25
N THR A 20 -6.31 -4.57 -5.53
CA THR A 20 -7.55 -4.54 -4.76
C THR A 20 -7.39 -5.49 -3.59
N TYR A 21 -7.22 -4.94 -2.38
CA TYR A 21 -7.15 -5.73 -1.16
C TYR A 21 -8.53 -6.30 -0.84
N THR A 22 -8.59 -7.62 -0.70
CA THR A 22 -9.77 -8.34 -0.23
C THR A 22 -9.99 -8.14 1.26
N MET A 23 -11.21 -8.36 1.75
CA MET A 23 -11.49 -8.28 3.20
C MET A 23 -10.66 -9.29 4.01
N ALA A 24 -10.33 -10.44 3.43
CA ALA A 24 -9.45 -11.43 4.06
C ALA A 24 -8.05 -10.87 4.29
N GLU A 25 -7.44 -10.27 3.25
CA GLU A 25 -6.11 -9.66 3.36
C GLU A 25 -6.09 -8.49 4.34
N VAL A 26 -7.14 -7.67 4.38
CA VAL A 26 -7.29 -6.59 5.36
C VAL A 26 -7.25 -7.14 6.79
N ARG A 27 -7.95 -8.25 7.06
CA ARG A 27 -7.91 -8.93 8.37
C ARG A 27 -6.52 -9.45 8.70
N THR A 28 -5.83 -10.06 7.73
CA THR A 28 -4.45 -10.53 7.89
C THR A 28 -3.49 -9.38 8.18
N VAL A 29 -3.62 -8.24 7.50
CA VAL A 29 -2.83 -7.02 7.78
C VAL A 29 -3.10 -6.53 9.19
N LYS A 30 -4.35 -6.52 9.64
CA LYS A 30 -4.66 -6.11 11.01
C LYS A 30 -3.99 -7.03 12.03
N ALA A 31 -4.18 -8.34 11.90
CA ALA A 31 -3.62 -9.33 12.81
C ALA A 31 -2.08 -9.36 12.81
N ASP A 32 -1.44 -9.40 11.64
CA ASP A 32 0.02 -9.56 11.58
C ASP A 32 0.77 -8.23 11.70
N TYR A 33 0.34 -7.21 10.95
CA TYR A 33 1.08 -5.94 10.88
C TYR A 33 0.71 -4.98 12.01
N THR A 34 -0.57 -4.93 12.40
CA THR A 34 -1.04 -4.00 13.44
C THR A 34 -0.90 -4.60 14.84
N GLU A 35 -1.38 -5.84 15.05
CA GLU A 35 -1.38 -6.52 16.35
C GLU A 35 -0.10 -7.35 16.57
N GLY A 36 0.35 -8.10 15.55
CA GLY A 36 1.53 -8.98 15.59
C GLY A 36 2.87 -8.27 15.34
N TRP A 37 2.86 -6.94 15.23
CA TRP A 37 4.05 -6.12 15.04
C TRP A 37 4.96 -6.53 13.87
N LEU A 38 4.42 -7.17 12.83
CA LEU A 38 5.19 -7.56 11.65
C LEU A 38 5.82 -6.32 10.98
N LYS A 39 6.98 -6.47 10.35
CA LYS A 39 7.60 -5.36 9.60
C LYS A 39 6.85 -5.14 8.30
N GLY A 40 6.62 -3.90 7.91
CA GLY A 40 5.89 -3.56 6.68
C GLY A 40 6.41 -4.25 5.40
N PRO A 41 7.74 -4.36 5.17
CA PRO A 41 8.28 -5.11 4.03
C PRO A 41 7.96 -6.61 4.09
N GLN A 42 7.92 -7.21 5.28
CA GLN A 42 7.56 -8.62 5.46
C GLN A 42 6.06 -8.83 5.19
N MET A 43 5.21 -7.91 5.63
CA MET A 43 3.77 -7.95 5.33
C MET A 43 3.51 -7.82 3.82
N ALA A 44 4.19 -6.89 3.16
CA ALA A 44 4.08 -6.71 1.72
C ALA A 44 4.48 -7.99 0.95
N ARG A 45 5.56 -8.66 1.38
CA ARG A 45 5.97 -9.97 0.84
C ARG A 45 4.92 -11.06 1.08
N LYS A 46 4.32 -11.12 2.27
CA LYS A 46 3.27 -12.10 2.63
C LYS A 46 2.03 -11.96 1.73
N LEU A 47 1.70 -10.74 1.35
CA LEU A 47 0.58 -10.42 0.46
C LEU A 47 0.95 -10.46 -1.03
N GLY A 48 2.22 -10.71 -1.37
CA GLY A 48 2.68 -10.68 -2.77
C GLY A 48 2.60 -9.29 -3.43
N VAL A 49 2.53 -8.21 -2.64
CA VAL A 49 2.43 -6.84 -3.15
C VAL A 49 3.74 -6.07 -3.01
N PRO A 50 4.02 -5.11 -3.91
CA PRO A 50 5.16 -4.22 -3.73
C PRO A 50 5.00 -3.36 -2.48
N TYR A 51 6.07 -3.22 -1.70
CA TYR A 51 6.06 -2.45 -0.44
C TYR A 51 5.51 -1.01 -0.58
N PRO A 52 5.79 -0.25 -1.66
CA PRO A 52 5.15 1.05 -1.88
C PRO A 52 3.62 0.99 -1.96
N ALA A 53 3.05 -0.05 -2.58
CA ALA A 53 1.60 -0.24 -2.66
C ALA A 53 1.03 -0.56 -1.28
N PHE A 54 1.68 -1.44 -0.51
CA PHE A 54 1.31 -1.72 0.87
C PHE A 54 1.37 -0.46 1.75
N LYS A 55 2.42 0.35 1.62
CA LYS A 55 2.54 1.62 2.36
C LYS A 55 1.41 2.59 2.00
N ALA A 56 1.04 2.69 0.72
CA ALA A 56 -0.10 3.50 0.28
C ALA A 56 -1.43 2.97 0.82
N PHE A 57 -1.60 1.65 0.86
CA PHE A 57 -2.78 0.99 1.43
C PHE A 57 -2.93 1.28 2.92
N VAL A 58 -1.87 1.11 3.72
CA VAL A 58 -1.87 1.45 5.15
C VAL A 58 -2.11 2.95 5.35
N LYS A 59 -1.55 3.82 4.50
CA LYS A 59 -1.79 5.27 4.57
C LYS A 59 -3.27 5.64 4.34
N ARG A 60 -3.97 4.93 3.45
CA ARG A 60 -5.40 5.14 3.19
C ARG A 60 -6.30 4.53 4.26
N ASN A 61 -5.80 3.55 5.02
CA ASN A 61 -6.54 2.80 6.04
C ASN A 61 -5.92 3.05 7.42
N PRO A 62 -6.29 4.15 8.11
CA PRO A 62 -5.70 4.50 9.40
C PRO A 62 -5.83 3.39 10.45
N GLN A 63 -6.89 2.57 10.38
CA GLN A 63 -7.12 1.42 11.25
C GLN A 63 -6.06 0.30 11.14
N LEU A 64 -5.26 0.30 10.07
CA LEU A 64 -4.18 -0.66 9.83
C LEU A 64 -2.80 -0.06 10.14
N LYS A 65 -2.73 1.17 10.65
CA LYS A 65 -1.47 1.82 10.97
C LYS A 65 -0.90 1.21 12.24
N LYS A 66 0.31 0.64 12.13
CA LYS A 66 1.08 0.13 13.27
C LYS A 66 1.17 1.20 14.37
N GLY A 67 0.65 0.89 15.57
CA GLY A 67 0.54 1.84 16.68
C GLY A 67 -0.81 2.55 16.84
N TYR A 68 -1.84 2.27 16.02
CA TYR A 68 -3.20 2.78 16.31
C TYR A 68 -3.78 2.18 17.61
N HIS A 69 -3.30 0.99 18.00
CA HIS A 69 -3.62 0.34 19.28
C HIS A 69 -2.73 0.81 20.46
N THR A 70 -1.79 1.75 20.24
CA THR A 70 -1.05 2.44 21.32
C THR A 70 -1.55 3.87 21.50
N LYS A 71 -2.87 4.07 21.56
CA LYS A 71 -3.38 4.83 22.70
C LYS A 71 -3.88 3.79 23.69
N PRO A 72 -3.08 3.38 24.70
CA PRO A 72 -3.73 2.91 25.90
C PRO A 72 -4.69 4.02 26.31
N ASP A 73 -5.98 3.69 26.41
CA ASP A 73 -6.90 4.50 27.18
C ASP A 73 -6.30 4.50 28.59
N SER A 74 -5.55 5.56 28.93
CA SER A 74 -5.18 5.83 30.31
C SER A 74 -6.48 6.11 31.04
N LYS A 75 -7.01 5.10 31.73
CA LYS A 75 -8.03 5.30 32.74
C LYS A 75 -7.77 4.41 33.96
#